data_AF-A0A0C2BGZ6-F1
#
_entry.id   AF-A0A0C2BGZ6-F1
#
_cell.length_a   1.000
_cell.length_b   1.000
_cell.length_c   1.000
_cell.angle_alpha   90.00
_cell.angle_beta   90.00
_cell.angle_gamma   90.00
#
_symmetry.space_group_name_H-M   'P 1'
#
loop_
_entity.id
_entity.type
_entity.pdbx_description
1 polymer ?
#
loop_
_entity_poly.entity_id
_entity_poly.type
_entity_poly.pdbx_seq_one_letter_code
_entity_poly.pdbx_strand_id
1 'polypeptide(L)' 'MSNMTSTCGHVMTLDFPTKFNNWERVDPVDLYTAPTNKIEANAKMRMNDVGIELFFRSEAM' A
#
# COMPACT_ATOMS: atom_id res chain seq x y z
N MET A 1 20.38 -22.34 -9.30
CA MET A 1 19.96 -21.10 -9.99
C MET A 1 19.39 -20.18 -8.93
N SER A 2 20.10 -19.10 -8.57
CA SER A 2 19.63 -18.14 -7.55
C SER A 2 18.60 -17.21 -8.18
N ASN A 3 17.46 -17.01 -7.49
CA ASN A 3 16.44 -16.07 -7.92
C ASN A 3 16.67 -14.74 -7.18
N MET A 4 17.31 -13.78 -7.85
CA MET A 4 17.61 -12.46 -7.29
C MET A 4 16.54 -11.47 -7.73
N THR A 5 15.86 -10.84 -6.78
CA THR A 5 14.83 -9.82 -7.03
C THR A 5 15.06 -8.61 -6.11
N SER A 6 14.51 -7.44 -6.48
CA SER A 6 14.61 -6.21 -5.70
C SER A 6 13.34 -5.38 -5.84
N THR A 7 13.13 -4.41 -4.94
CA THR A 7 12.03 -3.42 -5.00
C THR A 7 12.51 -2.10 -5.61
N CYS A 8 11.58 -1.21 -5.94
CA CYS A 8 11.87 0.18 -6.31
C CYS A 8 11.11 1.12 -5.36
N GLY A 9 11.71 1.39 -4.20
CA GLY A 9 11.07 2.16 -3.13
C GLY A 9 10.03 1.36 -2.34
N HIS A 10 9.06 2.06 -1.75
CA HIS A 10 7.95 1.43 -1.02
C HIS A 10 6.98 0.80 -2.04
N VAL A 11 6.71 -0.49 -1.91
CA VAL A 11 5.80 -1.20 -2.84
C VAL A 11 4.34 -0.93 -2.51
N MET A 12 4.02 -0.80 -1.22
CA MET A 12 2.69 -0.54 -0.72
C MET A 12 2.65 0.79 0.03
N THR A 13 1.52 1.47 -0.02
CA THR A 13 1.19 2.63 0.80
C THR A 13 -0.11 2.38 1.56
N LEU A 14 -0.37 3.19 2.57
CA LEU A 14 -1.57 3.14 3.39
C LEU A 14 -2.32 4.46 3.15
N ASP A 15 -3.58 4.35 2.75
CA ASP A 15 -4.42 5.50 2.40
C ASP A 15 -5.84 5.33 2.95
N PHE A 16 -6.59 6.41 3.08
CA PHE A 16 -8.00 6.32 3.40
C PHE A 16 -8.83 5.95 2.16
N PRO A 17 -10.03 5.35 2.34
CA PRO A 17 -11.00 5.24 1.27
C PRO A 17 -11.30 6.59 0.64
N THR A 18 -11.54 6.63 -0.67
CA THR A 18 -11.69 7.87 -1.46
C THR A 18 -12.66 8.89 -0.87
N LYS A 19 -13.69 8.46 -0.13
CA LYS A 19 -14.63 9.35 0.56
C LYS A 19 -13.98 10.26 1.61
N PHE A 20 -12.84 9.87 2.17
CA PHE A 20 -12.09 10.61 3.18
C PHE A 20 -10.96 11.48 2.61
N ASN A 21 -10.71 11.43 1.30
CA ASN A 21 -9.59 12.15 0.68
C ASN A 21 -9.95 13.61 0.30
N ASN A 22 -11.20 14.02 0.48
CA ASN A 22 -11.64 15.39 0.24
C ASN A 22 -11.66 16.20 1.56
N TRP A 23 -10.66 17.05 1.72
CA TRP A 23 -10.48 17.90 2.90
C TRP A 23 -11.59 18.92 3.15
N GLU A 24 -12.37 19.31 2.14
CA GLU A 24 -13.51 20.22 2.30
C GLU A 24 -14.76 19.52 2.85
N ARG A 25 -14.81 18.18 2.79
CA ARG A 25 -16.01 17.39 3.07
C ARG A 25 -15.85 16.44 4.27
N VAL A 26 -14.65 16.36 4.83
CA VAL A 26 -14.28 15.42 5.90
C VAL A 26 -13.95 16.22 7.14
N ASP A 27 -14.61 15.89 8.24
CA ASP A 27 -14.17 16.38 9.55
C ASP A 27 -12.86 15.64 9.92
N PRO A 28 -11.77 16.34 10.24
CA PRO A 28 -10.53 15.70 10.68
C PRO A 28 -10.70 14.72 11.85
N VAL A 29 -11.72 14.90 12.69
CA VAL A 29 -12.01 13.97 13.80
C VAL A 29 -12.42 12.59 13.30
N ASP A 30 -13.10 12.50 12.16
CA ASP A 30 -13.54 11.21 11.61
C ASP A 30 -12.34 10.32 11.22
N LEU A 31 -11.20 10.92 10.88
CA LEU A 31 -9.98 10.21 10.49
C LEU A 31 -9.38 9.35 11.61
N TYR A 32 -9.66 9.65 12.89
CA TYR A 32 -9.20 8.82 14.02
C TYR A 32 -9.87 7.43 14.05
N THR A 33 -11.02 7.28 13.42
CA THR A 33 -11.78 6.01 13.36
C THR A 33 -11.97 5.48 11.95
N ALA A 34 -11.54 6.25 10.93
CA ALA A 34 -11.67 5.86 9.54
C ALA A 34 -10.86 4.59 9.24
N PRO A 35 -11.43 3.62 8.49
CA PRO A 35 -10.67 2.47 8.05
C PRO A 35 -9.60 2.91 7.04
N THR A 36 -8.53 2.12 6.93
CA THR A 36 -7.41 2.39 6.02
C THR A 36 -7.24 1.24 5.04
N ASN A 37 -6.82 1.56 3.82
CA ASN A 37 -6.54 0.60 2.76
C ASN A 37 -5.03 0.55 2.49
N LYS A 38 -4.48 -0.67 2.45
CA LYS A 38 -3.13 -0.90 1.93
C LYS A 38 -3.21 -1.09 0.42
N ILE A 39 -2.61 -0.19 -0.35
CA ILE A 39 -2.68 -0.16 -1.81
C ILE A 39 -1.26 -0.14 -2.41
N GLU A 40 -1.10 -0.54 -3.68
CA GLU A 40 0.20 -0.40 -4.34
C GLU A 40 0.59 1.07 -4.44
N ALA A 41 1.82 1.40 -4.04
CA ALA A 41 2.34 2.76 -4.13
C ALA A 41 2.49 3.23 -5.58
N ASN A 42 2.82 2.31 -6.49
CA ASN A 42 2.86 2.57 -7.93
C ASN A 42 2.16 1.45 -8.71
N ALA A 43 0.83 1.55 -8.81
CA ALA A 43 -0.01 0.56 -9.48
C ALA A 43 0.33 0.34 -10.98
N LYS A 44 1.05 1.28 -11.62
CA LYS A 44 1.53 1.10 -13.01
C LYS A 44 2.71 0.13 -13.11
N MET A 45 3.47 -0.03 -12.03
CA MET A 45 4.64 -0.90 -11.99
C MET A 45 4.29 -2.35 -11.63
N ARG A 46 3.10 -2.60 -11.06
CA ARG A 46 2.56 -3.95 -10.78
C ARG A 46 3.55 -4.80 -9.98
N MET A 47 4.16 -4.19 -8.97
CA MET A 47 5.28 -4.79 -8.26
C MET A 47 4.82 -5.87 -7.26
N ASN A 48 3.53 -5.86 -6.90
CA ASN A 48 2.89 -6.92 -6.12
C ASN A 48 2.50 -8.16 -6.94
N ASP A 49 2.39 -8.04 -8.28
CA ASP A 49 2.04 -9.16 -9.17
C ASP A 49 3.26 -10.02 -9.49
N VAL A 50 4.44 -9.39 -9.54
CA VAL A 50 5.71 -10.10 -9.66
C VAL A 50 6.05 -10.75 -8.31
N GLY A 51 6.78 -11.87 -8.31
CA GLY A 51 7.03 -12.76 -7.15
C GLY A 51 7.68 -12.14 -5.89
N ILE A 52 7.68 -10.82 -5.75
CA ILE A 52 7.99 -10.05 -4.54
C ILE A 52 6.92 -10.28 -3.45
N GLU A 53 5.75 -10.85 -3.75
CA GLU A 53 4.83 -11.33 -2.70
C GLU A 53 5.56 -12.27 -1.70
N LEU A 54 6.52 -13.08 -2.18
CA LEU A 54 7.35 -13.93 -1.32
C LEU A 54 8.26 -13.12 -0.37
N PHE A 55 8.72 -11.94 -0.80
CA PHE A 55 9.49 -11.03 0.05
C PHE A 55 8.59 -10.45 1.15
N PHE A 56 7.39 -9.97 0.80
CA PHE A 56 6.45 -9.40 1.77
C PHE A 56 5.84 -10.42 2.74
N ARG A 57 5.69 -11.69 2.34
CA ARG A 57 5.25 -12.76 3.26
C ARG A 57 6.32 -13.15 4.29
N SER A 58 7.59 -12.87 4.02
CA SER A 58 8.68 -13.17 4.97
C SER A 58 8.81 -12.13 6.08
N GLU A 59 8.37 -10.89 5.85
CA GLU A 59 8.40 -9.78 6.83
C GLU A 59 7.08 -9.63 7.63
N ALA A 60 6.15 -10.59 7.51
CA ALA A 60 4.87 -10.60 8.23
C ALA A 60 4.86 -11.53 9.46
N MET A 61 6.02 -11.81 10.06
CA MET A 61 6.15 -12.48 11.37
C MET A 61 6.92 -11.60 12.36
#